data_AF-A0A7V4WGJ2-F1
#
_entry.id   AF-A0A7V4WGJ2-F1
#
_cell.length_a   1.000
_cell.length_b   1.000
_cell.length_c   1.000
_cell.angle_alpha   90.00
_cell.angle_beta   90.00
_cell.angle_gamma   90.00
#
_symmetry.space_group_name_H-M   'P 1'
#
loop_
_entity.id
_entity.type
_entity.pdbx_description
1 polymer ?
#
loop_
_entity_poly.entity_id
_entity_poly.type
_entity_poly.pdbx_seq_one_letter_code
_entity_poly.pdbx_strand_id
1 'polypeptide(L)'
;LRGKMFAFTDPDSNSGTLVPHFWLFQRNETPESFFNRITYTYSHDNSILAVAKGLVDGASVDGHKWEFYNAKNPYFTSKTRVIKKSENFGSPPLVASSFLKPQLKTNIQEVILTMHKSEKGKKILDNLIIDRFELPKQEWYKNVQTMYAKVHPK
;
A
#
# COMPACT_ATOMS: atom_id res chain seq x y z
N LEU A 1 -5.03 10.53 -17.33
CA LEU A 1 -5.03 9.07 -17.49
C LEU A 1 -6.35 8.51 -18.04
N ARG A 2 -7.35 9.34 -18.39
CA ARG A 2 -8.55 8.84 -19.09
C ARG A 2 -8.15 8.17 -20.41
N GLY A 3 -8.71 7.00 -20.71
CA GLY A 3 -8.44 6.22 -21.93
C GLY A 3 -7.03 5.63 -21.98
N LYS A 4 -6.31 5.55 -20.86
CA LYS A 4 -4.96 4.98 -20.78
C LYS A 4 -4.96 3.56 -20.21
N MET A 5 -3.85 2.85 -20.36
CA MET A 5 -3.61 1.55 -19.71
C MET A 5 -3.13 1.78 -18.28
N PHE A 6 -3.81 1.19 -17.31
CA PHE A 6 -3.51 1.39 -15.90
C PHE A 6 -3.30 0.07 -15.16
N ALA A 7 -2.28 0.01 -14.31
CA ALA A 7 -2.04 -1.12 -13.43
C ALA A 7 -2.47 -0.79 -12.00
N PHE A 8 -3.43 -1.56 -11.48
CA PHE A 8 -3.62 -1.68 -10.04
C PHE A 8 -2.59 -2.68 -9.49
N THR A 9 -2.32 -2.61 -8.18
CA THR A 9 -1.42 -3.59 -7.56
C THR A 9 -2.14 -4.91 -7.32
N ASP A 10 -3.05 -4.95 -6.34
CA ASP A 10 -3.75 -6.16 -5.92
C ASP A 10 -5.21 -5.79 -5.59
N PRO A 11 -6.22 -6.60 -5.97
CA PRO A 11 -7.63 -6.28 -5.73
C PRO A 11 -7.95 -5.90 -4.27
N ASP A 12 -7.29 -6.52 -3.30
CA ASP A 12 -7.52 -6.29 -1.87
C ASP A 12 -6.64 -5.15 -1.30
N SER A 13 -5.80 -4.53 -2.13
CA SER A 13 -4.91 -3.46 -1.71
C SER A 13 -5.64 -2.13 -1.52
N ASN A 14 -5.47 -1.52 -0.33
CA ASN A 14 -5.97 -0.17 -0.09
C ASN A 14 -5.30 0.86 -1.03
N SER A 15 -3.97 1.01 -0.95
CA SER A 15 -3.19 1.96 -1.74
C SER A 15 -3.15 1.58 -3.23
N GLY A 16 -3.11 0.28 -3.51
CA GLY A 16 -3.03 -0.27 -4.85
C GLY A 16 -4.33 -0.28 -5.63
N THR A 17 -5.49 -0.26 -4.97
CA THR A 17 -6.81 -0.47 -5.62
C THR A 17 -7.91 0.40 -5.03
N LEU A 18 -8.20 0.28 -3.73
CA LEU A 18 -9.37 0.96 -3.12
C LEU A 18 -9.31 2.49 -3.22
N VAL A 19 -8.16 3.09 -2.95
CA VAL A 19 -7.96 4.55 -3.03
C VAL A 19 -8.21 5.07 -4.47
N PRO A 20 -7.56 4.52 -5.52
CA PRO A 20 -7.88 4.86 -6.90
C PRO A 20 -9.36 4.69 -7.27
N HIS A 21 -9.98 3.57 -6.87
CA HIS A 21 -11.41 3.32 -7.12
C HIS A 21 -12.27 4.39 -6.47
N PHE A 22 -11.98 4.73 -5.21
CA PHE A 22 -12.71 5.76 -4.49
C PHE A 22 -12.59 7.14 -5.16
N TRP A 23 -11.43 7.50 -5.70
CA TRP A 23 -11.28 8.75 -6.46
C TRP A 23 -12.08 8.79 -7.75
N LEU A 24 -12.23 7.65 -8.44
CA LEU A 24 -13.08 7.56 -9.62
C LEU A 24 -14.56 7.60 -9.23
N PHE A 25 -14.94 6.87 -8.18
CA PHE A 25 -16.29 6.90 -7.61
C PHE A 25 -16.72 8.33 -7.24
N GLN A 26 -15.85 9.12 -6.61
CA GLN A 26 -16.12 10.54 -6.29
C GLN A 26 -16.37 11.41 -7.54
N ARG A 27 -16.02 10.92 -8.72
CA ARG A 27 -16.23 11.57 -10.01
C ARG A 27 -17.37 10.92 -10.81
N ASN A 28 -18.15 10.04 -10.20
CA ASN A 28 -19.18 9.22 -10.83
C ASN A 28 -18.62 8.36 -11.99
N GLU A 29 -17.42 7.82 -11.82
CA GLU A 29 -16.73 6.97 -12.80
C GLU A 29 -16.34 5.64 -12.16
N THR A 30 -16.19 4.61 -12.99
CA THR A 30 -15.53 3.35 -12.61
C THR A 30 -14.17 3.26 -13.29
N PRO A 31 -13.28 2.36 -12.84
CA PRO A 31 -12.06 2.07 -13.59
C PRO A 31 -12.34 1.74 -15.05
N GLU A 32 -13.35 0.92 -15.33
CA GLU A 32 -13.71 0.44 -16.67
C GLU A 32 -14.22 1.57 -17.56
N SER A 33 -14.93 2.56 -17.00
CA SER A 33 -15.36 3.75 -17.76
C SER A 33 -14.24 4.76 -17.96
N PHE A 34 -13.26 4.80 -17.06
CA PHE A 34 -12.19 5.80 -17.09
C PHE A 34 -10.94 5.36 -17.86
N PHE A 35 -10.51 4.11 -17.73
CA PHE A 35 -9.31 3.57 -18.36
C PHE A 35 -9.65 2.74 -19.61
N ASN A 36 -8.74 2.69 -20.58
CA ASN A 36 -8.93 1.84 -21.76
C ASN A 36 -8.63 0.35 -21.45
N ARG A 37 -7.69 0.10 -20.54
CA ARG A 37 -7.35 -1.25 -20.09
C ARG A 37 -6.84 -1.21 -18.67
N ILE A 38 -7.23 -2.22 -17.89
CA ILE A 38 -6.78 -2.41 -16.52
C ILE A 38 -6.03 -3.74 -16.42
N THR A 39 -5.03 -3.78 -15.55
CA THR A 39 -4.35 -5.02 -15.14
C THR A 39 -4.01 -4.98 -13.66
N TYR A 40 -3.78 -6.15 -13.07
CA TYR A 40 -3.28 -6.31 -11.70
C TYR A 40 -1.89 -6.93 -11.76
N THR A 41 -0.93 -6.30 -11.10
CA THR A 41 0.49 -6.73 -11.12
C THR A 41 0.85 -7.62 -9.93
N TYR A 42 -0.02 -7.68 -8.93
CA TYR A 42 0.10 -8.39 -7.65
C TYR A 42 1.38 -8.05 -6.87
N SER A 43 2.04 -6.95 -7.21
CA SER A 43 3.23 -6.45 -6.52
C SER A 43 3.45 -4.96 -6.81
N HIS A 44 3.66 -4.17 -5.77
CA HIS A 44 3.99 -2.75 -5.92
C HIS A 44 5.26 -2.55 -6.78
N ASP A 45 6.23 -3.45 -6.64
CA ASP A 45 7.50 -3.40 -7.37
C ASP A 45 7.26 -3.66 -8.86
N ASN A 46 6.39 -4.64 -9.18
CA ASN A 46 5.98 -4.92 -10.54
C ASN A 46 5.19 -3.76 -11.15
N SER A 47 4.34 -3.08 -10.37
CA SER A 47 3.65 -1.85 -10.82
C SER A 47 4.63 -0.74 -11.19
N ILE A 48 5.65 -0.50 -10.35
CA ILE A 48 6.71 0.49 -10.64
C ILE A 48 7.45 0.09 -11.92
N LEU A 49 7.83 -1.18 -12.04
CA LEU A 49 8.54 -1.73 -13.19
C LEU A 49 7.72 -1.60 -14.48
N ALA A 50 6.42 -1.87 -14.43
CA ALA A 50 5.53 -1.82 -15.58
C ALA A 50 5.40 -0.40 -16.14
N VAL A 51 5.29 0.60 -15.26
CA VAL A 51 5.30 2.02 -15.67
C VAL A 51 6.67 2.40 -16.22
N ALA A 52 7.76 2.06 -15.51
CA ALA A 52 9.12 2.41 -15.91
C ALA A 52 9.55 1.81 -17.26
N LYS A 53 8.95 0.68 -17.66
CA LYS A 53 9.15 0.03 -18.95
C LYS A 53 8.12 0.41 -20.01
N GLY A 54 7.17 1.28 -19.70
CA GLY A 54 6.11 1.70 -20.63
C GLY A 54 5.11 0.59 -20.99
N LEU A 55 5.00 -0.46 -20.17
CA LEU A 55 4.01 -1.53 -20.36
C LEU A 55 2.59 -1.05 -20.01
N VAL A 56 2.50 -0.08 -19.10
CA VAL A 56 1.28 0.64 -18.75
C VAL A 56 1.60 2.14 -18.64
N ASP A 57 0.61 2.99 -18.84
CA ASP A 57 0.77 4.45 -18.78
C ASP A 57 0.76 4.99 -17.35
N GLY A 58 0.23 4.23 -16.39
CA GLY A 58 0.16 4.61 -14.98
C GLY A 58 -0.11 3.41 -14.09
N ALA A 59 0.23 3.55 -12.81
CA ALA A 59 -0.07 2.56 -11.80
C ALA A 59 -0.30 3.19 -10.43
N SER A 60 -1.03 2.49 -9.56
CA SER A 60 -1.17 2.81 -8.14
C SER A 60 -0.32 1.85 -7.31
N VAL A 61 0.45 2.44 -6.38
CA VAL A 61 1.37 1.72 -5.52
C VAL A 61 1.34 2.27 -4.10
N ASP A 62 1.83 1.49 -3.16
CA ASP A 62 2.09 1.95 -1.81
C ASP A 62 3.22 2.99 -1.80
N GLY A 63 2.99 4.11 -1.12
CA GLY A 63 3.94 5.22 -1.06
C GLY A 63 5.24 4.86 -0.35
N HIS A 64 5.16 4.09 0.74
CA HIS A 64 6.34 3.60 1.46
C HIS A 64 7.19 2.71 0.57
N LYS A 65 6.56 1.83 -0.22
CA LYS A 65 7.28 1.01 -1.22
C LYS A 65 7.95 1.86 -2.29
N TRP A 66 7.26 2.84 -2.87
CA TRP A 66 7.88 3.71 -3.88
C TRP A 66 9.08 4.48 -3.33
N GLU A 67 8.94 5.10 -2.15
CA GLU A 67 10.02 5.85 -1.50
C GLU A 67 11.20 4.93 -1.11
N PHE A 68 10.91 3.70 -0.66
CA PHE A 68 11.93 2.68 -0.41
C PHE A 68 12.79 2.39 -1.64
N TYR A 69 12.17 2.11 -2.79
CA TYR A 69 12.91 1.88 -4.03
C TYR A 69 13.66 3.13 -4.47
N ASN A 70 13.04 4.30 -4.35
CA ASN A 70 13.67 5.55 -4.73
C ASN A 70 14.93 5.85 -3.90
N ALA A 71 14.91 5.54 -2.60
CA ALA A 71 16.04 5.75 -1.71
C ALA A 71 17.15 4.69 -1.88
N LYS A 72 16.78 3.42 -2.10
CA LYS A 72 17.75 2.30 -2.14
C LYS A 72 18.29 2.00 -3.54
N ASN A 73 17.45 2.06 -4.57
CA ASN A 73 17.83 1.80 -5.97
C ASN A 73 16.85 2.51 -6.94
N PRO A 74 17.13 3.77 -7.31
CA PRO A 74 16.20 4.59 -8.08
C PRO A 74 16.13 4.24 -9.58
N TYR A 75 16.74 3.15 -10.04
CA TYR A 75 16.82 2.83 -11.48
C TYR A 75 15.44 2.81 -12.18
N PHE A 76 14.42 2.25 -11.53
CA PHE A 76 13.06 2.23 -12.07
C PHE A 76 12.24 3.45 -11.62
N THR A 77 12.34 3.89 -10.36
CA THR A 77 11.55 5.03 -9.86
C THR A 77 11.90 6.33 -10.57
N SER A 78 13.17 6.55 -10.96
CA SER A 78 13.61 7.71 -11.75
C SER A 78 12.99 7.79 -13.14
N LYS A 79 12.47 6.66 -13.66
CA LYS A 79 11.70 6.58 -14.92
C LYS A 79 10.19 6.71 -14.71
N THR A 80 9.77 6.99 -13.48
CA THR A 80 8.37 7.24 -13.12
C THR A 80 8.20 8.65 -12.58
N ARG A 81 6.97 9.12 -12.50
CA ARG A 81 6.63 10.39 -11.86
C ARG A 81 5.38 10.23 -11.01
N VAL A 82 5.46 10.63 -9.74
CA VAL A 82 4.28 10.67 -8.86
C VAL A 82 3.36 11.80 -9.33
N ILE A 83 2.16 11.45 -9.77
CA ILE A 83 1.17 12.43 -10.28
C ILE A 83 0.12 12.81 -9.24
N LYS A 84 -0.06 11.98 -8.19
CA LYS A 84 -1.02 12.20 -7.11
C LYS A 84 -0.59 11.37 -5.89
N LYS A 85 -0.68 11.96 -4.70
CA LYS A 85 -0.56 11.27 -3.40
C LYS A 85 -1.92 11.31 -2.70
N SER A 86 -2.24 10.29 -1.93
CA SER A 86 -3.48 10.24 -1.14
C SER A 86 -3.36 11.04 0.15
N GLU A 87 -4.47 11.13 0.89
CA GLU A 87 -4.40 11.40 2.32
C GLU A 87 -3.61 10.30 3.05
N ASN A 88 -3.27 10.55 4.31
CA ASN A 88 -2.60 9.57 5.15
C ASN A 88 -3.60 8.48 5.58
N PHE A 89 -3.18 7.23 5.47
CA PHE A 89 -3.89 6.07 6.00
C PHE A 89 -3.03 5.41 7.08
N GLY A 90 -3.67 4.68 8.00
CA GLY A 90 -2.94 3.80 8.91
C GLY A 90 -2.09 2.79 8.11
N SER A 91 -0.83 2.64 8.50
CA SER A 91 0.07 1.65 7.90
C SER A 91 -0.52 0.24 7.99
N PRO A 92 -0.26 -0.66 7.02
CA PRO A 92 -0.76 -2.03 7.08
C PRO A 92 -0.43 -2.72 8.41
N PRO A 93 -1.43 -3.23 9.16
CA PRO A 93 -1.18 -3.81 10.47
C PRO A 93 -0.58 -5.21 10.35
N LEU A 94 0.13 -5.63 11.39
CA LEU A 94 0.39 -7.05 11.62
C LEU A 94 -0.84 -7.66 12.32
N VAL A 95 -1.38 -8.73 11.74
CA VAL A 95 -2.53 -9.46 12.26
C VAL A 95 -2.13 -10.86 12.70
N ALA A 96 -2.79 -11.36 13.74
CA ALA A 96 -2.58 -12.70 14.27
C ALA A 96 -3.90 -13.46 14.28
N SER A 97 -3.85 -14.75 13.95
CA SER A 97 -5.01 -15.64 14.01
C SER A 97 -5.62 -15.68 15.42
N SER A 98 -6.96 -15.78 15.48
CA SER A 98 -7.69 -16.00 16.72
C SER A 98 -7.36 -17.33 17.40
N PHE A 99 -6.81 -18.30 16.65
CA PHE A 99 -6.40 -19.60 17.17
C PHE A 99 -4.97 -19.63 17.73
N LEU A 100 -4.21 -18.55 17.63
CA LEU A 100 -2.85 -18.48 18.15
C LEU A 100 -2.88 -18.49 19.69
N LYS A 101 -2.06 -19.35 20.33
CA LYS A 101 -1.97 -19.43 21.79
C LYS A 101 -1.70 -18.04 22.40
N PRO A 102 -2.46 -17.58 23.41
CA PRO A 102 -2.33 -16.23 23.97
C PRO A 102 -0.90 -15.88 24.38
N GLN A 103 -0.19 -16.79 25.04
CA GLN A 103 1.20 -16.56 25.44
C GLN A 103 2.13 -16.31 24.25
N LEU A 104 1.99 -17.10 23.18
CA LEU A 104 2.81 -16.93 21.98
C LEU A 104 2.49 -15.60 21.28
N LYS A 105 1.21 -15.23 21.22
CA LYS A 105 0.76 -13.93 20.68
C LYS A 105 1.39 -12.76 21.45
N THR A 106 1.35 -12.79 22.78
CA THR A 106 1.94 -11.75 23.64
C THR A 106 3.45 -11.67 23.46
N ASN A 107 4.16 -12.81 23.46
CA ASN A 107 5.61 -12.84 23.28
C ASN A 107 6.02 -12.25 21.92
N ILE A 108 5.33 -12.61 20.83
CA ILE A 108 5.62 -12.07 19.49
C ILE A 108 5.34 -10.56 19.46
N GLN A 109 4.22 -10.11 20.02
CA GLN A 109 3.88 -8.69 20.07
C GLN A 109 4.93 -7.88 20.83
N GLU A 110 5.39 -8.36 21.99
CA GLU A 110 6.42 -7.69 22.79
C GLU A 110 7.74 -7.56 22.02
N VAL A 111 8.19 -8.63 21.35
CA VAL A 111 9.40 -8.60 20.51
C VAL A 111 9.28 -7.58 19.39
N ILE A 112 8.14 -7.52 18.70
CA ILE A 112 7.92 -6.56 17.59
C ILE A 112 7.90 -5.12 18.13
N LEU A 113 7.16 -4.86 19.21
CA LEU A 113 7.03 -3.52 19.79
C LEU A 113 8.36 -3.01 20.37
N THR A 114 9.21 -3.89 20.88
CA THR A 114 10.51 -3.52 21.47
C THR A 114 11.70 -3.66 20.52
N MET A 115 11.48 -4.11 19.28
CA MET A 115 12.54 -4.36 18.30
C MET A 115 13.49 -3.16 18.12
N HIS A 116 12.93 -1.94 18.10
CA HIS A 116 13.67 -0.68 17.98
C HIS A 116 14.66 -0.39 19.14
N LYS A 117 14.54 -1.09 20.27
CA LYS A 117 15.42 -0.94 21.44
C LYS A 117 16.70 -1.79 21.37
N SER A 118 16.78 -2.72 20.42
CA SER A 118 17.95 -3.59 20.24
C SER A 118 18.72 -3.20 18.99
N GLU A 119 20.06 -3.34 18.98
CA GLU A 119 20.86 -3.04 17.78
C GLU A 119 20.46 -3.89 16.58
N LYS A 120 20.23 -5.19 16.80
CA LYS A 120 19.79 -6.11 15.75
C LYS A 120 18.43 -5.70 15.19
N GLY A 121 17.48 -5.36 16.06
CA GLY A 121 16.15 -4.94 15.65
C GLY A 121 16.15 -3.59 14.94
N LYS A 122 16.94 -2.62 15.40
CA LYS A 122 17.14 -1.34 14.72
C LYS A 122 17.69 -1.53 13.31
N LYS A 123 18.70 -2.40 13.12
CA LYS A 123 19.22 -2.73 11.77
C LYS A 123 18.16 -3.32 10.84
N ILE A 124 17.25 -4.16 11.36
CA ILE A 124 16.14 -4.72 10.57
C ILE A 124 15.17 -3.60 10.17
N LEU A 125 14.79 -2.75 11.11
CA LEU A 125 13.90 -1.62 10.92
C LEU A 125 14.45 -0.59 9.92
N ASP A 126 15.72 -0.21 10.03
CA ASP A 126 16.41 0.71 9.12
C ASP A 126 16.47 0.14 7.69
N ASN A 127 16.66 -1.17 7.55
CA ASN A 127 16.62 -1.86 6.26
C ASN A 127 15.23 -1.86 5.61
N LEU A 128 14.17 -1.62 6.38
CA LEU A 128 12.80 -1.50 5.91
C LEU A 128 12.31 -0.04 5.86
N ILE A 129 13.12 0.91 6.33
CA ILE A 129 12.79 2.33 6.52
C ILE A 129 11.58 2.49 7.47
N ILE A 130 11.52 1.68 8.52
CA ILE A 130 10.45 1.73 9.53
C ILE A 130 11.09 2.19 10.83
N ASP A 131 10.54 3.21 11.49
CA ASP A 131 11.12 3.71 12.75
C ASP A 131 10.86 2.76 13.93
N ARG A 132 9.60 2.30 14.08
CA ARG A 132 9.15 1.36 15.10
C ARG A 132 7.76 0.84 14.79
N PHE A 133 7.34 -0.17 15.55
CA PHE A 133 5.96 -0.61 15.61
C PHE A 133 5.25 -0.02 16.85
N GLU A 134 3.97 0.27 16.71
CA GLU A 134 3.10 0.74 17.80
C GLU A 134 1.83 -0.12 17.86
N LEU A 135 1.14 -0.06 19.01
CA LEU A 135 -0.17 -0.69 19.12
C LEU A 135 -1.16 0.03 18.19
N PRO A 136 -1.86 -0.71 17.32
CA PRO A 136 -2.78 -0.11 16.37
C PRO A 136 -3.98 0.48 17.09
N LYS A 137 -4.36 1.70 16.71
CA LYS A 137 -5.62 2.29 17.15
C LYS A 137 -6.68 2.11 16.06
N GLN A 138 -7.90 1.72 16.45
CA GLN A 138 -8.95 1.38 15.47
C GLN A 138 -9.30 2.57 14.57
N GLU A 139 -9.25 3.79 15.11
CA GLU A 139 -9.55 5.02 14.39
C GLU A 139 -8.63 5.25 13.19
N TRP A 140 -7.41 4.71 13.18
CA TRP A 140 -6.45 4.83 12.07
C TRP A 140 -6.93 4.15 10.79
N TYR A 141 -7.86 3.21 10.90
CA TYR A 141 -8.40 2.43 9.78
C TYR A 141 -9.85 2.79 9.43
N LYS A 142 -10.45 3.75 10.15
CA LYS A 142 -11.86 4.15 9.95
C LYS A 142 -12.09 4.74 8.55
N ASN A 143 -11.12 5.48 8.02
CA ASN A 143 -11.21 6.05 6.66
C ASN A 143 -11.21 4.95 5.58
N VAL A 144 -10.38 3.91 5.70
CA VAL A 144 -10.38 2.74 4.81
C VAL A 144 -11.75 2.06 4.84
N GLN A 145 -12.29 1.78 6.04
CA GLN A 145 -13.62 1.17 6.19
C GLN A 145 -14.73 2.02 5.54
N THR A 146 -14.69 3.33 5.75
CA THR A 146 -15.67 4.27 5.18
C THR A 146 -15.60 4.29 3.66
N MET A 147 -14.40 4.32 3.10
CA MET A 147 -14.21 4.25 1.64
C MET A 147 -14.68 2.92 1.07
N TYR A 148 -14.31 1.81 1.72
CA TYR A 148 -14.70 0.47 1.29
C TYR A 148 -16.22 0.33 1.18
N ALA A 149 -16.96 0.79 2.20
CA ALA A 149 -18.43 0.76 2.21
C ALA A 149 -19.08 1.62 1.11
N LYS A 150 -18.41 2.71 0.66
CA LYS A 150 -18.92 3.56 -0.42
C LYS A 150 -18.71 2.95 -1.80
N VAL A 151 -17.56 2.32 -2.02
CA VAL A 151 -17.21 1.69 -3.31
C VAL A 151 -17.92 0.34 -3.48
N HIS A 152 -18.24 -0.34 -2.38
CA HIS A 152 -18.95 -1.63 -2.37
C HIS A 152 -20.27 -1.52 -1.59
N PRO A 153 -21.29 -0.83 -2.14
CA PRO A 153 -22.60 -0.79 -1.51
C PRO A 153 -23.18 -2.21 -1.42
N LYS A 154 -23.89 -2.49 -0.32
CA LYS A 154 -24.65 -3.73 -0.14
C LYS A 154 -25.85 -3.81 -1.09
#